data_AF-A0A6V7Q764-F1
#
_entry.id   AF-A0A6V7Q764-F1
#
_cell.length_a   1.000
_cell.length_b   1.000
_cell.length_c   1.000
_cell.angle_alpha   90.00
_cell.angle_beta   90.00
_cell.angle_gamma   90.00
#
_symmetry.space_group_name_H-M   'P 1'
#
loop_
_entity.id
_entity.type
_entity.pdbx_description
1 polymer ?
#
loop_
_entity_poly.entity_id
_entity_poly.type
_entity_poly.pdbx_seq_one_letter_code
_entity_poly.pdbx_strand_id
1 'polypeptide(L)'
;MGYSYDTLKAYMPQAVELLIDCIRNPMFLHSEVEEQLAKVKEEVREMTKDPQKFLQESLHLVGYSGALGNPLVAPETALERIDDSVVRTFYLENYTADRLVLAASGINHQDLIDIVEPLLCDLGRGPTVEVPKSAYVGGDFRHKADSETLMGGGGSFSSGGPGKGMHSRLLTELELTWAKNATKSAVLMNLESRAIVTEDIGRQILTYGCRKPVEHFLKCIDELNLNDLTTMAQRILSSPLTMACWGDVDSVPSYDSIGWRFQSWQW
;
A
#
# COMPACT_ATOMS: atom_id res chain seq x y z
N MET A 1 -3.69 -2.73 -7.80
CA MET A 1 -4.99 -2.07 -7.51
C MET A 1 -6.08 -3.12 -7.52
N GLY A 2 -7.19 -2.88 -6.84
CA GLY A 2 -8.31 -3.81 -6.77
C GLY A 2 -9.63 -3.06 -6.94
N TYR A 3 -10.58 -3.70 -7.62
CA TYR A 3 -11.95 -3.25 -7.74
C TYR A 3 -12.82 -4.22 -6.95
N SER A 4 -13.64 -3.70 -6.05
CA SER A 4 -14.48 -4.50 -5.16
C SER A 4 -15.94 -4.13 -5.34
N TYR A 5 -16.81 -5.14 -5.30
CA TYR A 5 -18.25 -4.95 -5.35
C TYR A 5 -18.92 -5.85 -4.31
N ASP A 6 -19.62 -5.24 -3.37
CA ASP A 6 -20.35 -5.95 -2.32
C ASP A 6 -21.83 -6.08 -2.68
N THR A 7 -22.36 -7.30 -2.62
CA THR A 7 -23.75 -7.57 -2.96
C THR A 7 -24.35 -8.73 -2.15
N LEU A 8 -25.68 -8.87 -2.24
CA LEU A 8 -26.37 -10.06 -1.76
C LEU A 8 -26.10 -11.23 -2.71
N LYS A 9 -26.01 -12.45 -2.18
CA LYS A 9 -25.72 -13.66 -2.97
C LYS A 9 -26.66 -13.86 -4.16
N ALA A 10 -27.91 -13.40 -4.04
CA ALA A 10 -28.91 -13.51 -5.11
C ALA A 10 -28.54 -12.70 -6.37
N TYR A 11 -27.78 -11.62 -6.23
CA TYR A 11 -27.36 -10.74 -7.33
C TYR A 11 -25.90 -10.99 -7.77
N MET A 12 -25.34 -12.15 -7.38
CA MET A 12 -23.96 -12.50 -7.69
C MET A 12 -23.67 -12.50 -9.19
N PRO A 13 -24.52 -13.08 -10.08
CA PRO A 13 -24.24 -13.07 -11.50
C PRO A 13 -24.14 -11.65 -12.08
N GLN A 14 -25.07 -10.76 -11.72
CA GLN A 14 -25.10 -9.39 -12.20
C GLN A 14 -23.91 -8.58 -11.68
N ALA A 15 -23.51 -8.80 -10.42
CA ALA A 15 -22.37 -8.14 -9.83
C ALA A 15 -21.05 -8.53 -10.51
N VAL A 16 -20.88 -9.84 -10.80
CA VAL A 16 -19.69 -10.36 -11.48
C VAL A 16 -19.63 -9.87 -12.92
N GLU A 17 -20.76 -9.89 -13.64
CA GLU A 17 -20.89 -9.37 -14.99
C GLU A 17 -20.51 -7.89 -15.06
N LEU A 18 -21.09 -7.06 -14.18
CA LEU A 18 -20.80 -5.62 -14.12
C LEU A 18 -19.32 -5.36 -13.81
N LEU A 19 -18.76 -6.06 -12.82
CA LEU A 19 -17.36 -5.88 -12.43
C LEU A 19 -16.42 -6.27 -13.57
N ILE A 20 -16.68 -7.39 -14.24
CA ILE A 20 -15.86 -7.82 -15.38
C ILE A 20 -16.01 -6.86 -16.55
N ASP A 21 -17.21 -6.39 -16.88
CA ASP A 21 -17.41 -5.46 -17.99
C ASP A 21 -16.70 -4.12 -17.74
N CYS A 22 -16.79 -3.56 -16.53
CA CYS A 22 -16.06 -2.34 -16.15
C CYS A 22 -14.53 -2.48 -16.23
N ILE A 23 -13.99 -3.69 -15.99
CA ILE A 23 -12.55 -3.96 -16.06
C ILE A 23 -12.11 -4.35 -17.47
N ARG A 24 -12.96 -5.03 -18.23
CA ARG A 24 -12.56 -5.57 -19.51
C ARG A 24 -12.76 -4.57 -20.64
N ASN A 25 -13.86 -3.84 -20.62
CA ASN A 25 -14.30 -2.98 -21.71
C ASN A 25 -14.47 -1.50 -21.28
N PRO A 26 -13.47 -0.87 -20.60
CA PRO A 26 -13.61 0.52 -20.26
C PRO A 26 -13.58 1.40 -21.51
N MET A 27 -14.55 2.28 -21.64
CA MET A 27 -14.53 3.35 -22.63
C MET A 27 -14.13 4.65 -21.95
N PHE A 28 -12.90 5.11 -22.20
CA PHE A 28 -12.41 6.38 -21.69
C PHE A 28 -12.87 7.53 -22.60
N LEU A 29 -14.04 8.09 -22.31
CA LEU A 29 -14.56 9.26 -23.03
C LEU A 29 -13.75 10.50 -22.63
N HIS A 30 -13.34 11.30 -23.62
CA HIS A 30 -12.49 12.48 -23.41
C HIS A 30 -13.08 13.44 -22.35
N SER A 31 -14.38 13.75 -22.45
CA SER A 31 -15.07 14.63 -21.50
C SER A 31 -15.10 14.08 -20.07
N GLU A 32 -15.24 12.77 -19.90
CA GLU A 32 -15.24 12.13 -18.57
C GLU A 32 -13.83 12.16 -17.97
N VAL A 33 -12.81 11.89 -18.78
CA VAL A 33 -11.40 11.96 -18.36
C VAL A 33 -11.06 13.39 -17.94
N GLU A 34 -11.43 14.41 -18.70
CA GLU A 34 -11.22 15.81 -18.34
C GLU A 34 -11.92 16.20 -17.02
N GLU A 35 -13.17 15.75 -16.83
CA GLU A 35 -13.89 16.00 -15.58
C GLU A 35 -13.20 15.33 -14.37
N GLN A 36 -12.76 14.08 -14.52
CA GLN A 36 -12.03 13.38 -13.45
C GLN A 36 -10.67 14.03 -13.17
N LEU A 37 -9.94 14.46 -14.21
CA LEU A 37 -8.66 15.17 -14.03
C LEU A 37 -8.83 16.48 -13.27
N ALA A 38 -9.92 17.23 -13.52
CA ALA A 38 -10.23 18.43 -12.76
C ALA A 38 -10.48 18.15 -11.27
N LYS A 39 -11.19 17.05 -10.95
CA LYS A 39 -11.42 16.62 -9.57
C LYS A 39 -10.14 16.17 -8.88
N VAL A 40 -9.32 15.36 -9.57
CA VAL A 40 -8.02 14.90 -9.06
C VAL A 40 -7.11 16.09 -8.78
N LYS A 41 -7.08 17.11 -9.65
CA LYS A 41 -6.28 18.32 -9.41
C LYS A 41 -6.66 19.04 -8.12
N GLU A 42 -7.94 19.07 -7.79
CA GLU A 42 -8.40 19.63 -6.52
C GLU A 42 -8.04 18.72 -5.33
N GLU A 43 -8.19 17.40 -5.48
CA GLU A 43 -7.81 16.44 -4.44
C GLU A 43 -6.31 16.50 -4.12
N VAL A 44 -5.44 16.67 -5.13
CA VAL A 44 -3.99 16.87 -4.93
C VAL A 44 -3.72 18.13 -4.12
N ARG A 45 -4.45 19.22 -4.38
CA ARG A 45 -4.32 20.48 -3.62
C ARG A 45 -4.82 20.37 -2.19
N GLU A 46 -5.87 19.59 -1.95
CA GLU A 46 -6.34 19.30 -0.60
C GLU A 46 -5.38 18.37 0.14
N MET A 47 -4.74 17.43 -0.55
CA MET A 47 -3.78 16.49 0.05
C MET A 47 -2.54 17.20 0.62
N THR A 48 -2.08 18.30 0.01
CA THR A 48 -0.95 19.08 0.55
C THR A 48 -1.28 19.79 1.86
N LYS A 49 -2.57 19.96 2.17
CA LYS A 49 -3.04 20.51 3.45
C LYS A 49 -3.12 19.45 4.55
N ASP A 50 -3.16 18.16 4.20
CA ASP A 50 -3.13 17.05 5.14
C ASP A 50 -1.67 16.62 5.40
N PRO A 51 -1.08 17.00 6.55
CA PRO A 51 0.32 16.73 6.82
C PRO A 51 0.62 15.23 6.89
N GLN A 52 -0.34 14.40 7.31
CA GLN A 52 -0.12 12.98 7.47
C GLN A 52 0.06 12.30 6.11
N LYS A 53 -0.85 12.58 5.16
CA LYS A 53 -0.79 12.05 3.80
C LYS A 53 0.43 12.57 3.05
N PHE A 54 0.69 13.86 3.17
CA PHE A 54 1.84 14.51 2.53
C PHE A 54 3.17 13.91 3.00
N LEU A 55 3.34 13.70 4.31
CA LEU A 55 4.56 13.09 4.85
C LEU A 55 4.73 11.64 4.40
N GLN A 56 3.66 10.84 4.34
CA GLN A 56 3.74 9.46 3.85
C GLN A 56 4.22 9.38 2.39
N GLU A 57 3.71 10.25 1.53
CA GLU A 57 4.14 10.35 0.14
C GLU A 57 5.60 10.80 0.06
N SER A 58 5.95 11.86 0.79
CA SER A 58 7.31 12.42 0.80
C SER A 58 8.38 11.42 1.24
N LEU A 59 8.07 10.57 2.24
CA LEU A 59 8.97 9.52 2.70
C LEU A 59 9.30 8.49 1.59
N HIS A 60 8.32 8.10 0.77
CA HIS A 60 8.54 7.15 -0.32
C HIS A 60 9.34 7.78 -1.46
N LEU A 61 8.97 9.00 -1.84
CA LEU A 61 9.65 9.76 -2.90
C LEU A 61 11.13 9.98 -2.62
N VAL A 62 11.49 10.23 -1.36
CA VAL A 62 12.86 10.54 -0.97
C VAL A 62 13.63 9.29 -0.56
N GLY A 63 12.98 8.34 0.11
CA GLY A 63 13.64 7.13 0.60
C GLY A 63 14.05 6.14 -0.50
N TYR A 64 13.35 6.14 -1.64
CA TYR A 64 13.55 5.18 -2.73
C TYR A 64 14.00 5.83 -4.03
N SER A 65 14.86 5.12 -4.74
CA SER A 65 15.24 5.40 -6.13
C SER A 65 14.69 4.32 -7.06
N GLY A 66 14.15 4.72 -8.20
CA GLY A 66 13.51 3.82 -9.16
C GLY A 66 12.01 3.69 -8.93
N ALA A 67 11.46 2.49 -9.10
CA ALA A 67 10.01 2.30 -9.24
C ALA A 67 9.17 2.69 -8.02
N LEU A 68 9.68 2.47 -6.80
CA LEU A 68 8.98 2.85 -5.57
C LEU A 68 9.17 4.32 -5.20
N GLY A 69 10.07 5.03 -5.89
CA GLY A 69 10.23 6.49 -5.77
C GLY A 69 9.33 7.26 -6.71
N ASN A 70 8.49 6.58 -7.51
CA ASN A 70 7.47 7.24 -8.31
C ASN A 70 6.32 7.72 -7.41
N PRO A 71 5.80 8.94 -7.62
CA PRO A 71 4.68 9.44 -6.85
C PRO A 71 3.44 8.58 -7.06
N LEU A 72 2.78 8.22 -5.96
CA LEU A 72 1.45 7.62 -6.00
C LEU A 72 0.40 8.67 -6.39
N VAL A 73 0.60 9.90 -5.91
CA VAL A 73 -0.28 11.03 -6.23
C VAL A 73 0.36 11.88 -7.30
N ALA A 74 -0.26 11.90 -8.48
CA ALA A 74 0.30 12.56 -9.66
C ALA A 74 0.56 14.06 -9.40
N PRO A 75 1.80 14.56 -9.60
CA PRO A 75 2.09 15.98 -9.44
C PRO A 75 1.33 16.80 -10.50
N GLU A 76 1.10 18.09 -10.23
CA GLU A 76 0.34 18.96 -11.15
C GLU A 76 0.91 18.96 -12.58
N THR A 77 2.24 18.90 -12.73
CA THR A 77 2.92 18.83 -14.04
C THR A 77 2.72 17.49 -14.77
N ALA A 78 2.40 16.41 -14.05
CA ALA A 78 2.02 15.14 -14.65
C ALA A 78 0.53 15.15 -15.03
N LEU A 79 -0.34 15.73 -14.20
CA LEU A 79 -1.77 15.82 -14.48
C LEU A 79 -2.07 16.57 -15.79
N GLU A 80 -1.28 17.59 -16.13
CA GLU A 80 -1.42 18.33 -17.40
C GLU A 80 -1.06 17.52 -18.64
N ARG A 81 -0.35 16.39 -18.48
CA ARG A 81 0.08 15.50 -19.57
C ARG A 81 -0.77 14.25 -19.70
N ILE A 82 -1.66 13.98 -18.75
CA ILE A 82 -2.55 12.82 -18.80
C ILE A 82 -3.74 13.18 -19.68
N ASP A 83 -3.98 12.35 -20.70
CA ASP A 83 -5.15 12.43 -21.57
C ASP A 83 -5.80 11.03 -21.71
N ASP A 84 -6.91 10.97 -22.44
CA ASP A 84 -7.64 9.71 -22.68
C ASP A 84 -6.81 8.68 -23.48
N SER A 85 -5.82 9.13 -24.26
CA SER A 85 -4.93 8.24 -25.02
C SER A 85 -3.90 7.57 -24.11
N VAL A 86 -3.33 8.31 -23.17
CA VAL A 86 -2.37 7.82 -22.17
C VAL A 86 -3.05 6.82 -21.24
N VAL A 87 -4.24 7.14 -20.72
CA VAL A 87 -5.00 6.25 -19.83
C VAL A 87 -5.33 4.94 -20.54
N ARG A 88 -5.82 5.02 -21.78
CA ARG A 88 -6.17 3.86 -22.59
C ARG A 88 -4.96 2.99 -22.91
N THR A 89 -3.84 3.60 -23.28
CA THR A 89 -2.59 2.87 -23.57
C THR A 89 -2.10 2.15 -22.32
N PHE A 90 -2.04 2.84 -21.18
CA PHE A 90 -1.70 2.24 -19.91
C PHE A 90 -2.62 1.07 -19.56
N TYR A 91 -3.92 1.21 -19.80
CA TYR A 91 -4.91 0.17 -19.52
C TYR A 91 -4.65 -1.09 -20.36
N LEU A 92 -4.55 -0.95 -21.68
CA LEU A 92 -4.34 -2.06 -22.61
C LEU A 92 -3.00 -2.77 -22.37
N GLU A 93 -1.96 -2.04 -21.99
CA GLU A 93 -0.65 -2.61 -21.69
C GLU A 93 -0.58 -3.30 -20.34
N ASN A 94 -1.44 -2.95 -19.36
CA ASN A 94 -1.33 -3.43 -17.99
C ASN A 94 -2.44 -4.38 -17.52
N TYR A 95 -3.63 -4.31 -18.10
CA TYR A 95 -4.78 -5.13 -17.73
C TYR A 95 -4.86 -6.39 -18.60
N THR A 96 -4.04 -7.38 -18.25
CA THR A 96 -3.89 -8.61 -19.03
C THR A 96 -4.20 -9.85 -18.19
N ALA A 97 -4.58 -10.96 -18.84
CA ALA A 97 -5.10 -12.15 -18.15
C ALA A 97 -4.13 -12.74 -17.10
N ASP A 98 -2.83 -12.61 -17.32
CA ASP A 98 -1.76 -13.09 -16.44
C ASP A 98 -1.55 -12.23 -15.17
N ARG A 99 -2.17 -11.04 -15.11
CA ARG A 99 -2.05 -10.09 -13.98
C ARG A 99 -3.37 -9.79 -13.30
N LEU A 100 -4.44 -10.47 -13.68
CA LEU A 100 -5.77 -10.33 -13.08
C LEU A 100 -6.06 -11.52 -12.16
N VAL A 101 -6.59 -11.21 -10.97
CA VAL A 101 -7.09 -12.21 -10.02
C VAL A 101 -8.49 -11.79 -9.62
N LEU A 102 -9.46 -12.64 -9.90
CA LEU A 102 -10.83 -12.49 -9.39
C LEU A 102 -10.94 -13.25 -8.06
N ALA A 103 -11.17 -12.52 -6.98
CA ALA A 103 -11.40 -13.08 -5.66
C ALA A 103 -12.86 -12.89 -5.25
N ALA A 104 -13.42 -13.91 -4.60
CA ALA A 104 -14.79 -13.89 -4.10
C ALA A 104 -14.88 -14.58 -2.74
N SER A 105 -15.74 -14.08 -1.86
CA SER A 105 -16.01 -14.67 -0.54
C SER A 105 -17.50 -14.90 -0.33
N GLY A 106 -17.85 -16.08 0.20
CA GLY A 106 -19.25 -16.45 0.48
C GLY A 106 -20.04 -16.97 -0.73
N ILE A 107 -19.38 -17.32 -1.83
CA ILE A 107 -19.96 -17.84 -3.08
C ILE A 107 -19.40 -19.25 -3.34
N ASN A 108 -20.18 -20.15 -3.95
CA ASN A 108 -19.69 -21.46 -4.36
C ASN A 108 -18.73 -21.30 -5.55
N HIS A 109 -17.62 -22.04 -5.52
CA HIS A 109 -16.60 -21.96 -6.56
C HIS A 109 -17.13 -22.36 -7.94
N GLN A 110 -17.98 -23.40 -8.02
CA GLN A 110 -18.52 -23.86 -9.30
C GLN A 110 -19.46 -22.82 -9.91
N ASP A 111 -20.40 -22.29 -9.11
CA ASP A 111 -21.33 -21.24 -9.55
C ASP A 111 -20.59 -20.00 -10.06
N LEU A 112 -19.44 -19.66 -9.46
CA LEU A 112 -18.61 -18.55 -9.90
C LEU A 112 -17.92 -18.86 -11.23
N ILE A 113 -17.33 -20.05 -11.38
CA ILE A 113 -16.67 -20.46 -12.63
C ILE A 113 -17.65 -20.44 -13.80
N ASP A 114 -18.85 -20.98 -13.61
CA ASP A 114 -19.86 -21.09 -14.67
C ASP A 114 -20.23 -19.71 -15.27
N ILE A 115 -20.10 -18.64 -14.48
CA ILE A 115 -20.36 -17.25 -14.90
C ILE A 115 -19.10 -16.58 -15.45
N VAL A 116 -17.96 -16.80 -14.80
CA VAL A 116 -16.71 -16.09 -15.09
C VAL A 116 -16.00 -16.64 -16.32
N GLU A 117 -16.04 -17.96 -16.53
CA GLU A 117 -15.34 -18.61 -17.64
C GLU A 117 -15.78 -18.05 -19.00
N PRO A 118 -17.08 -17.93 -19.33
CA PRO A 118 -17.51 -17.29 -20.58
C PRO A 118 -17.09 -15.83 -20.73
N LEU A 119 -16.90 -15.10 -19.61
CA LEU A 119 -16.61 -13.67 -19.61
C LEU A 119 -15.12 -13.34 -19.69
N LEU A 120 -14.23 -14.29 -19.38
CA LEU A 120 -12.78 -14.07 -19.34
C LEU A 120 -11.95 -15.04 -20.19
N CYS A 121 -12.55 -16.08 -20.80
CA CYS A 121 -11.80 -17.14 -21.50
C CYS A 121 -11.00 -16.65 -22.72
N ASP A 122 -11.43 -15.56 -23.36
CA ASP A 122 -10.79 -14.98 -24.53
C ASP A 122 -9.85 -13.81 -24.19
N LEU A 123 -9.65 -13.52 -22.90
CA LEU A 123 -8.72 -12.48 -22.48
C LEU A 123 -7.27 -12.90 -22.78
N GLY A 124 -6.59 -12.07 -23.57
CA GLY A 124 -5.21 -12.32 -24.00
C GLY A 124 -4.21 -12.23 -22.86
N ARG A 125 -3.13 -13.03 -22.96
CA ARG A 125 -1.94 -12.84 -22.14
C ARG A 125 -1.18 -11.61 -22.61
N GLY A 126 -0.70 -10.83 -21.65
CA GLY A 126 0.08 -9.63 -21.92
C GLY A 126 1.50 -9.93 -22.37
N PRO A 127 2.24 -8.90 -22.82
CA PRO A 127 3.69 -9.00 -22.91
C PRO A 127 4.28 -9.26 -21.52
N THR A 128 5.38 -10.02 -21.47
CA THR A 128 6.10 -10.23 -20.21
C THR A 128 6.69 -8.91 -19.73
N VAL A 129 6.24 -8.43 -18.57
CA VAL A 129 6.76 -7.21 -17.94
C VAL A 129 7.81 -7.60 -16.90
N GLU A 130 9.02 -7.07 -17.02
CA GLU A 130 10.02 -7.20 -15.97
C GLU A 130 9.60 -6.41 -14.73
N VAL A 131 9.75 -7.02 -13.56
CA VAL A 131 9.44 -6.35 -12.29
C VAL A 131 10.35 -5.12 -12.14
N PRO A 132 9.78 -3.90 -12.05
CA PRO A 132 10.57 -2.69 -11.92
C PRO A 132 11.45 -2.73 -10.67
N LYS A 133 12.75 -2.44 -10.83
CA LYS A 133 13.69 -2.45 -9.72
C LYS A 133 13.62 -1.13 -8.93
N SER A 134 13.81 -1.24 -7.63
CA SER A 134 13.88 -0.10 -6.71
C SER A 134 15.00 -0.33 -5.70
N ALA A 135 15.68 0.74 -5.30
CA ALA A 135 16.72 0.70 -4.28
C ALA A 135 16.44 1.75 -3.21
N TYR A 136 16.49 1.33 -1.95
CA TYR A 136 16.38 2.23 -0.80
C TYR A 136 17.71 2.96 -0.57
N VAL A 137 17.66 4.29 -0.58
CA VAL A 137 18.85 5.15 -0.49
C VAL A 137 18.83 6.08 0.73
N GLY A 138 17.67 6.26 1.36
CA GLY A 138 17.48 7.27 2.39
C GLY A 138 17.35 8.68 1.82
N GLY A 139 17.19 9.68 2.69
CA GLY A 139 17.20 11.08 2.30
C GLY A 139 16.47 12.01 3.26
N ASP A 140 16.51 13.31 2.95
CA ASP A 140 15.87 14.38 3.72
C ASP A 140 14.93 15.18 2.84
N PHE A 141 13.71 15.41 3.34
CA PHE A 141 12.72 16.27 2.71
C PHE A 141 12.13 17.23 3.73
N ARG A 142 12.10 18.52 3.40
CA ARG A 142 11.60 19.56 4.29
C ARG A 142 10.63 20.46 3.53
N HIS A 143 9.41 20.53 4.02
CA HIS A 143 8.37 21.40 3.49
C HIS A 143 7.97 22.44 4.52
N LYS A 144 8.23 23.72 4.22
CA LYS A 144 7.81 24.82 5.08
C LYS A 144 6.34 25.14 4.82
N ALA A 145 5.53 25.11 5.87
CA ALA A 145 4.12 25.47 5.80
C ALA A 145 3.74 26.36 6.99
N ASP A 146 2.88 27.35 6.75
CA ASP A 146 2.35 28.25 7.78
C ASP A 146 1.35 27.46 8.65
N SER A 147 1.77 27.11 9.87
CA SER A 147 1.00 26.21 10.74
C SER A 147 -0.02 26.97 11.58
N GLU A 148 -1.31 26.96 11.19
CA GLU A 148 -2.42 27.28 12.12
C GLU A 148 -2.86 26.08 12.97
N THR A 149 -2.35 24.87 12.69
CA THR A 149 -2.79 23.64 13.38
C THR A 149 -1.58 22.86 13.88
N LEU A 150 -1.27 23.05 15.16
CA LEU A 150 -0.28 22.27 15.88
C LEU A 150 -0.87 20.87 16.17
N MET A 151 -0.88 20.00 15.16
CA MET A 151 -1.28 18.59 15.30
C MET A 151 -0.16 17.79 15.99
N GLY A 152 0.08 18.12 17.25
CA GLY A 152 0.84 17.30 18.19
C GLY A 152 -0.12 16.36 18.93
N GLY A 153 -0.57 15.30 18.26
CA GLY A 153 -1.38 14.24 18.85
C GLY A 153 -0.92 12.90 18.31
N GLY A 154 -0.62 11.95 19.19
CA GLY A 154 -0.05 10.63 18.86
C GLY A 154 -0.97 9.75 18.00
N GLY A 155 -1.13 10.10 16.72
CA GLY A 155 -1.62 9.24 15.66
C GLY A 155 -0.54 8.24 15.28
N SER A 156 -0.37 7.22 16.12
CA SER A 156 0.59 6.15 15.95
C SER A 156 0.41 5.43 14.60
N PHE A 157 1.16 5.82 13.57
CA PHE A 157 1.26 5.18 12.25
C PHE A 157 1.30 3.64 12.29
N SER A 158 0.19 2.99 11.95
CA SER A 158 0.14 1.55 11.70
C SER A 158 0.18 1.30 10.18
N SER A 159 1.38 1.27 9.61
CA SER A 159 1.68 0.54 8.37
C SER A 159 3.20 0.48 8.15
N GLY A 160 3.81 -0.64 8.53
CA GLY A 160 4.96 -1.22 7.81
C GLY A 160 6.32 -0.51 7.75
N GLY A 161 6.54 0.62 8.45
CA GLY A 161 7.84 1.29 8.49
C GLY A 161 8.52 1.21 9.86
N PRO A 162 9.84 0.96 9.92
CA PRO A 162 10.57 1.04 11.17
C PRO A 162 10.73 2.48 11.65
N GLY A 163 9.88 2.91 12.58
CA GLY A 163 9.97 4.26 13.14
C GLY A 163 9.21 4.48 14.44
N LYS A 164 8.52 3.46 14.97
CA LYS A 164 7.82 3.57 16.24
C LYS A 164 8.76 3.25 17.41
N GLY A 165 9.14 4.28 18.15
CA GLY A 165 9.31 4.18 19.60
C GLY A 165 10.31 3.13 20.12
N MET A 166 11.34 2.77 19.35
CA MET A 166 12.47 2.01 19.86
C MET A 166 13.35 2.91 20.73
N HIS A 167 12.81 3.37 21.86
CA HIS A 167 13.66 3.43 23.03
C HIS A 167 14.01 1.98 23.34
N SER A 168 15.28 1.62 23.20
CA SER A 168 15.84 0.35 23.66
C SER A 168 15.76 0.28 25.20
N ARG A 169 14.54 0.26 25.74
CA ARG A 169 14.30 -0.39 27.02
C ARG A 169 14.30 -1.87 26.72
N LEU A 170 15.04 -2.62 27.53
CA LEU A 170 15.15 -4.08 27.46
C LEU A 170 13.77 -4.67 27.22
N LEU A 171 13.54 -5.18 26.00
CA LEU A 171 12.26 -5.73 25.60
C LEU A 171 12.03 -6.98 26.45
N THR A 172 10.97 -6.97 27.24
CA THR A 172 10.70 -8.07 28.16
C THR A 172 9.97 -9.21 27.46
N GLU A 173 10.15 -10.44 27.94
CA GLU A 173 9.37 -11.58 27.44
C GLU A 173 7.85 -11.38 27.59
N LEU A 174 7.44 -10.63 28.62
CA LEU A 174 6.04 -10.27 28.84
C LEU A 174 5.51 -9.38 27.71
N GLU A 175 6.26 -8.33 27.34
CA GLU A 175 5.90 -7.43 26.22
C GLU A 175 5.87 -8.17 24.89
N LEU A 176 6.83 -9.07 24.64
CA LEU A 176 6.82 -9.92 23.45
C LEU A 176 5.57 -10.80 23.40
N THR A 177 5.23 -11.45 24.51
CA THR A 177 4.05 -12.33 24.59
C THR A 177 2.76 -11.53 24.37
N TRP A 178 2.66 -10.35 24.97
CA TRP A 178 1.54 -9.43 24.74
C TRP A 178 1.44 -8.99 23.29
N ALA A 179 2.56 -8.58 22.68
CA ALA A 179 2.61 -8.18 21.29
C ALA A 179 2.18 -9.31 20.35
N LYS A 180 2.70 -10.54 20.56
CA LYS A 180 2.29 -11.73 19.79
C LYS A 180 0.78 -11.96 19.88
N ASN A 181 0.23 -11.96 21.09
CA ASN A 181 -1.20 -12.18 21.30
C ASN A 181 -2.04 -11.07 20.66
N ALA A 182 -1.65 -9.81 20.83
CA ALA A 182 -2.33 -8.68 20.21
C ALA A 182 -2.31 -8.74 18.68
N THR A 183 -1.17 -9.09 18.07
CA THR A 183 -1.07 -9.26 16.61
C THR A 183 -1.93 -10.41 16.11
N LYS A 184 -1.93 -11.55 16.78
CA LYS A 184 -2.80 -12.69 16.42
C LYS A 184 -4.28 -12.31 16.51
N SER A 185 -4.69 -11.65 17.60
CA SER A 185 -6.06 -11.17 17.77
C SER A 185 -6.45 -10.20 16.65
N ALA A 186 -5.60 -9.23 16.32
CA ALA A 186 -5.85 -8.29 15.24
C ALA A 186 -6.02 -8.99 13.87
N VAL A 187 -5.18 -9.96 13.55
CA VAL A 187 -5.30 -10.76 12.31
C VAL A 187 -6.62 -11.53 12.29
N LEU A 188 -6.95 -12.25 13.37
CA LEU A 188 -8.16 -13.08 13.43
C LEU A 188 -9.44 -12.24 13.38
N MET A 189 -9.49 -11.12 14.12
CA MET A 189 -10.63 -10.20 14.13
C MET A 189 -10.85 -9.56 12.76
N ASN A 190 -9.78 -9.15 12.06
CA ASN A 190 -9.90 -8.59 10.72
C ASN A 190 -10.47 -9.61 9.72
N LEU A 191 -10.11 -10.89 9.87
CA LEU A 191 -10.60 -11.97 9.01
C LEU A 191 -12.09 -12.34 9.24
N GLU A 192 -12.77 -11.69 10.20
CA GLU A 192 -14.23 -11.81 10.36
C GLU A 192 -14.99 -11.01 9.28
N SER A 193 -14.36 -9.95 8.75
CA SER A 193 -14.95 -9.13 7.70
C SER A 193 -14.79 -9.80 6.34
N ARG A 194 -15.92 -10.09 5.66
CA ARG A 194 -15.91 -10.70 4.32
C ARG A 194 -15.17 -9.87 3.29
N ALA A 195 -15.24 -8.55 3.36
CA ALA A 195 -14.50 -7.67 2.45
C ALA A 195 -12.98 -7.84 2.61
N ILE A 196 -12.51 -7.88 3.87
CA ILE A 196 -11.10 -8.12 4.19
C ILE A 196 -10.67 -9.51 3.74
N VAL A 197 -11.51 -10.53 3.92
CA VAL A 197 -11.22 -11.89 3.45
C VAL A 197 -11.08 -11.94 1.93
N THR A 198 -11.94 -11.26 1.17
CA THR A 198 -11.84 -11.20 -0.29
C THR A 198 -10.55 -10.50 -0.73
N GLU A 199 -10.22 -9.38 -0.09
CA GLU A 199 -8.97 -8.66 -0.36
C GLU A 199 -7.73 -9.50 -0.02
N ASP A 200 -7.75 -10.20 1.13
CA ASP A 200 -6.71 -11.14 1.56
C ASP A 200 -6.45 -12.22 0.50
N ILE A 201 -7.51 -12.86 0.01
CA ILE A 201 -7.42 -13.86 -1.06
C ILE A 201 -6.75 -13.26 -2.30
N GLY A 202 -7.26 -12.13 -2.80
CA GLY A 202 -6.75 -11.50 -4.01
C GLY A 202 -5.29 -11.07 -3.88
N ARG A 203 -4.94 -10.40 -2.77
CA ARG A 203 -3.58 -9.90 -2.54
C ARG A 203 -2.57 -11.01 -2.33
N GLN A 204 -2.91 -12.07 -1.59
CA GLN A 204 -2.01 -13.19 -1.40
C GLN A 204 -1.75 -13.94 -2.70
N ILE A 205 -2.76 -14.15 -3.54
CA ILE A 205 -2.58 -14.78 -4.85
C ILE A 205 -1.71 -13.90 -5.75
N LEU A 206 -1.93 -12.59 -5.78
CA LEU A 206 -1.09 -11.66 -6.55
C LEU A 206 0.37 -11.62 -6.05
N THR A 207 0.60 -11.80 -4.75
CA THR A 207 1.94 -11.69 -4.15
C THR A 207 2.71 -13.01 -4.16
N TYR A 208 2.05 -14.11 -3.82
CA TYR A 208 2.67 -15.42 -3.59
C TYR A 208 2.25 -16.48 -4.61
N GLY A 209 1.29 -16.19 -5.49
CA GLY A 209 0.67 -17.17 -6.38
C GLY A 209 -0.30 -18.13 -5.68
N CYS A 210 -0.46 -18.02 -4.36
CA CYS A 210 -1.35 -18.87 -3.57
C CYS A 210 -1.84 -18.16 -2.31
N ARG A 211 -2.95 -18.63 -1.76
CA ARG A 211 -3.43 -18.21 -0.45
C ARG A 211 -2.80 -19.11 0.62
N LYS A 212 -1.95 -18.53 1.46
CA LYS A 212 -1.41 -19.21 2.64
C LYS A 212 -2.49 -19.25 3.73
N PRO A 213 -2.65 -20.41 4.40
CA PRO A 213 -3.65 -20.55 5.45
C PRO A 213 -3.30 -19.69 6.67
N VAL A 214 -4.29 -19.27 7.45
CA VAL A 214 -4.07 -18.37 8.60
C VAL A 214 -3.14 -19.00 9.63
N GLU A 215 -3.20 -20.32 9.77
CA GLU A 215 -2.37 -21.13 10.66
C GLU A 215 -0.88 -20.96 10.35
N HIS A 216 -0.51 -20.74 9.09
CA HIS A 216 0.87 -20.46 8.70
C HIS A 216 1.36 -19.17 9.37
N PHE A 217 0.57 -18.09 9.30
CA PHE A 217 0.94 -16.81 9.89
C PHE A 217 0.91 -16.86 11.42
N LEU A 218 -0.07 -17.54 12.03
CA LEU A 218 -0.12 -17.72 13.48
C LEU A 218 1.11 -18.46 14.00
N LYS A 219 1.53 -19.53 13.31
CA LYS A 219 2.75 -20.26 13.62
C LYS A 219 4.00 -19.39 13.48
N CYS A 220 4.11 -18.61 12.41
CA CYS A 220 5.22 -17.68 12.24
C CYS A 220 5.30 -16.65 13.39
N ILE A 221 4.15 -16.14 13.88
CA ILE A 221 4.12 -15.22 15.03
C ILE A 221 4.54 -15.93 16.33
N ASP A 222 4.14 -17.17 16.52
CA ASP A 222 4.51 -17.97 17.69
C ASP A 222 6.01 -18.23 17.79
N GLU A 223 6.64 -18.51 16.65
CA GLU A 223 8.06 -18.85 16.56
C GLU A 223 8.99 -17.64 16.77
N LEU A 224 8.48 -16.40 16.78
CA LEU A 224 9.30 -15.19 16.94
C LEU A 224 9.96 -15.12 18.32
N ASN A 225 11.28 -14.96 18.36
CA ASN A 225 12.02 -14.80 19.61
C ASN A 225 12.51 -13.37 19.80
N LEU A 226 12.93 -13.03 21.02
CA LEU A 226 13.53 -11.72 21.31
C LEU A 226 14.76 -11.47 20.42
N ASN A 227 15.57 -12.50 20.17
CA ASN A 227 16.74 -12.41 19.30
C ASN A 227 16.38 -12.02 17.86
N ASP A 228 15.25 -12.51 17.32
CA ASP A 228 14.80 -12.18 15.97
C ASP A 228 14.40 -10.71 15.89
N LEU A 229 13.72 -10.21 16.94
CA LEU A 229 13.37 -8.79 17.04
C LEU A 229 14.60 -7.89 17.14
N THR A 230 15.59 -8.26 17.97
CA THR A 230 16.84 -7.51 18.08
C THR A 230 17.59 -7.51 16.76
N THR A 231 17.72 -8.65 16.09
CA THR A 231 18.38 -8.77 14.79
C THR A 231 17.66 -7.93 13.73
N MET A 232 16.34 -7.99 13.70
CA MET A 232 15.53 -7.23 12.75
C MET A 232 15.61 -5.71 13.04
N ALA A 233 15.58 -5.30 14.30
CA ALA A 233 15.76 -3.91 14.72
C ALA A 233 17.15 -3.38 14.32
N GLN A 234 18.22 -4.16 14.55
CA GLN A 234 19.57 -3.80 14.12
C GLN A 234 19.66 -3.66 12.60
N ARG A 235 19.08 -4.59 11.84
CA ARG A 235 19.09 -4.56 10.37
C ARG A 235 18.30 -3.37 9.80
N ILE A 236 17.23 -3.00 10.49
CA ILE A 236 16.44 -1.81 10.17
C ILE A 236 17.26 -0.55 10.43
N LEU A 237 17.89 -0.44 11.60
CA LEU A 237 18.56 0.78 12.05
C LEU A 237 19.92 0.97 11.39
N SER A 238 20.49 -0.07 10.80
CA SER A 238 21.69 0.01 9.96
C SER A 238 21.42 0.54 8.55
N SER A 239 20.16 0.60 8.12
CA SER A 239 19.79 1.19 6.83
C SER A 239 19.89 2.73 6.86
N PRO A 240 20.13 3.39 5.71
CA PRO A 240 20.14 4.85 5.64
C PRO A 240 18.87 5.47 6.22
N LEU A 241 18.99 6.61 6.91
CA LEU A 241 17.84 7.33 7.47
C LEU A 241 16.99 7.91 6.33
N THR A 242 15.66 7.83 6.44
CA THR A 242 14.75 8.67 5.64
C THR A 242 14.02 9.61 6.58
N MET A 243 14.05 10.90 6.28
CA MET A 243 13.45 11.95 7.08
C MET A 243 12.58 12.84 6.20
N ALA A 244 11.34 13.08 6.65
CA ALA A 244 10.44 14.05 6.04
C ALA A 244 9.88 14.97 7.13
N CYS A 245 9.84 16.27 6.86
CA CYS A 245 9.37 17.29 7.78
C CYS A 245 8.39 18.23 7.09
N TRP A 246 7.37 18.66 7.83
CA TRP A 246 6.32 19.55 7.37
C TRP A 246 6.02 20.60 8.45
N GLY A 247 5.80 21.86 8.06
CA GLY A 247 5.49 22.96 8.97
C GLY A 247 6.69 23.86 9.26
N ASP A 248 6.95 24.17 10.53
CA ASP A 248 8.11 25.01 10.93
C ASP A 248 9.42 24.19 10.93
N VAL A 249 9.97 23.99 9.74
CA VAL A 249 11.16 23.17 9.50
C VAL A 249 12.47 23.82 9.94
N ASP A 250 12.47 25.13 10.23
CA ASP A 250 13.70 25.87 10.61
C ASP A 250 14.18 25.46 12.02
N SER A 251 13.25 25.05 12.89
CA SER A 251 13.55 24.56 14.24
C SER A 251 14.02 23.09 14.26
N VAL A 252 13.86 22.36 13.15
CA VAL A 252 14.11 20.93 13.09
C VAL A 252 15.61 20.64 12.88
N PRO A 253 16.24 19.77 13.69
CA PRO A 253 17.67 19.45 13.54
C PRO A 253 18.04 18.97 12.13
N SER A 254 19.30 19.17 11.73
CA SER A 254 19.78 18.72 10.42
C SER A 254 19.74 17.20 10.29
N TYR A 255 19.57 16.72 9.05
CA TYR A 255 19.59 15.29 8.73
C TYR A 255 20.84 14.60 9.27
N ASP A 256 22.03 15.18 9.07
CA ASP A 256 23.30 14.62 9.57
C ASP A 256 23.35 14.54 11.09
N SER A 257 22.79 15.53 11.80
CA SER A 257 22.74 15.53 13.26
C SER A 257 21.90 14.39 13.81
N ILE A 258 20.82 14.00 13.10
CA ILE A 258 19.95 12.91 13.50
C ILE A 258 20.54 11.57 13.03
N GLY A 259 21.01 11.50 11.79
CA GLY A 259 21.64 10.32 11.21
C GLY A 259 22.81 9.81 12.04
N TRP A 260 23.63 10.71 12.60
CA TRP A 260 24.75 10.34 13.48
C TRP A 260 24.31 9.57 14.74
N ARG A 261 23.11 9.83 15.28
CA ARG A 261 22.59 9.10 16.45
C ARG A 261 22.31 7.64 16.15
N PHE A 262 21.92 7.31 14.92
CA PHE A 262 21.67 5.94 14.50
C PHE A 262 22.97 5.19 14.15
N GLN A 263 23.97 5.90 13.63
CA GLN A 263 25.29 5.32 13.31
C GLN A 263 26.17 5.10 14.56
N SER A 264 26.04 5.96 15.57
CA SER A 264 26.82 5.90 16.81
C SER A 264 26.34 4.82 17.78
N TRP A 265 25.14 4.26 17.57
CA TRP A 265 24.64 3.12 18.33
C TRP A 265 25.36 1.85 17.86
N GLN A 266 26.49 1.56 18.52
CA GLN A 266 27.07 0.22 18.51
C GLN A 266 26.15 -0.68 19.34
N TRP A 267 25.51 -1.65 18.67
CA TRP A 267 24.63 -2.64 19.28
C TRP A 267 25.41 -3.84 19.80
#